data_AF-A0A382P790-F1
#
_entry.id   AF-A0A382P790-F1
#
_cell.length_a   1.000
_cell.length_b   1.000
_cell.length_c   1.000
_cell.angle_alpha   90.00
_cell.angle_beta   90.00
_cell.angle_gamma   90.00
#
_symmetry.space_group_name_H-M   'P 1'
#
loop_
_entity.id
_entity.type
_entity.pdbx_description
1 polymer ?
#
loop_
_entity_poly.entity_id
_entity_poly.type
_entity_poly.pdbx_seq_one_letter_code
_entity_poly.pdbx_strand_id
1 'polypeptide(L)' 'MVQEFICPNCGSTESNDEQYISKDAPDPKDTNPWSSVLQIITCQTCHRKIPAHLGERWDNRSIEDAKKEWIEQFKYYKKK' A
#
# COMPACT_ATOMS: atom_id res chain seq x y z
N MET A 1 1.54 16.31 -8.21
CA MET A 1 0.14 16.09 -7.80
C MET A 1 0.18 15.15 -6.63
N VAL A 2 -0.43 15.50 -5.49
CA VAL A 2 -0.49 14.59 -4.33
C VAL A 2 -1.45 13.46 -4.73
N GLN A 3 -0.95 12.23 -4.74
CA GLN A 3 -1.81 11.06 -4.99
C GLN A 3 -2.67 10.87 -3.74
N GLU A 4 -3.97 11.16 -3.87
CA GLU A 4 -4.91 11.00 -2.77
C GLU A 4 -5.09 9.52 -2.45
N PHE A 5 -4.98 9.20 -1.16
CA PHE A 5 -5.24 7.86 -0.63
C PHE A 5 -6.70 7.48 -0.88
N ILE A 6 -6.92 6.27 -1.41
CA ILE A 6 -8.23 5.64 -1.53
C ILE A 6 -8.09 4.20 -1.07
N CYS A 7 -8.79 3.85 0.01
CA CYS A 7 -8.75 2.52 0.56
C CYS A 7 -9.34 1.49 -0.44
N PRO A 8 -8.57 0.51 -0.93
CA PRO A 8 -9.07 -0.50 -1.87
C PRO A 8 -10.06 -1.48 -1.21
N ASN A 9 -10.18 -1.45 0.13
CA ASN A 9 -11.13 -2.30 0.84
C ASN A 9 -12.51 -1.65 0.99
N CYS A 10 -12.58 -0.37 1.34
CA CYS A 10 -13.84 0.31 1.70
C CYS A 10 -14.13 1.59 0.92
N GLY A 11 -13.18 2.08 0.10
CA GLY A 11 -13.33 3.31 -0.69
C GLY A 11 -13.11 4.61 0.08
N SER A 12 -12.80 4.56 1.38
CA SER A 12 -12.51 5.76 2.17
C SER A 12 -11.26 6.49 1.69
N THR A 13 -11.29 7.82 1.73
CA THR A 13 -10.16 8.71 1.47
C THR A 13 -9.41 9.13 2.74
N GLU A 14 -9.87 8.68 3.91
CA GLU A 14 -9.28 9.03 5.20
C GLU A 14 -8.22 8.00 5.62
N SER A 15 -6.99 8.47 5.82
CA SER A 15 -5.87 7.74 6.39
C SER A 15 -5.57 8.22 7.82
N ASN A 16 -5.01 7.33 8.65
CA ASN A 16 -4.58 7.65 10.01
C ASN A 16 -3.06 7.65 10.13
N ASP A 17 -2.47 6.47 10.33
CA ASP A 17 -1.04 6.30 10.53
C ASP A 17 -0.35 5.73 9.28
N GLU A 18 0.90 6.13 9.09
CA GLU A 18 1.80 5.59 8.08
C GLU A 18 2.98 4.88 8.74
N GLN A 19 3.36 3.73 8.20
CA GLN A 19 4.49 2.93 8.67
C GLN A 19 5.43 2.65 7.50
N TYR A 20 6.74 2.81 7.73
CA TYR A 20 7.79 2.46 6.77
C TYR A 20 8.57 1.28 7.33
N ILE A 21 8.58 0.16 6.59
CA ILE A 21 9.18 -1.09 7.02
C ILE A 21 10.28 -1.46 6.03
N SER A 22 11.53 -1.48 6.50
CA SER A 22 12.65 -2.06 5.76
C SER A 22 12.49 -3.57 5.71
N LYS A 23 12.43 -4.15 4.51
CA LYS A 23 12.31 -5.60 4.31
C LYS A 23 13.65 -6.30 4.46
N ASP A 24 14.63 -5.90 3.66
CA ASP A 24 15.96 -6.51 3.55
C ASP A 24 17.02 -5.43 3.29
N ALA A 25 18.30 -5.82 3.32
CA ALA A 25 19.38 -4.96 2.86
C ALA A 25 19.16 -4.62 1.37
N PRO A 26 19.26 -3.33 0.98
CA PRO A 26 19.09 -2.94 -0.41
C PRO A 26 20.12 -3.65 -1.30
N ASP A 27 19.68 -4.08 -2.49
CA ASP A 27 20.60 -4.59 -3.50
C ASP A 27 21.58 -3.45 -3.83
N PRO A 28 22.90 -3.65 -3.69
CA PRO A 28 23.90 -2.61 -3.94
C PRO A 28 23.91 -2.11 -5.39
N LYS A 29 23.25 -2.83 -6.33
CA LYS A 29 23.06 -2.40 -7.72
C LYS A 29 21.77 -1.61 -7.93
N ASP A 30 20.86 -1.62 -6.97
CA ASP A 30 19.62 -0.85 -7.05
C ASP A 30 19.90 0.61 -6.75
N THR A 31 19.43 1.48 -7.64
CA THR A 31 19.59 2.93 -7.52
C THR A 31 18.40 3.57 -6.80
N ASN A 32 17.32 2.82 -6.58
CA ASN A 32 16.15 3.30 -5.87
C ASN A 32 16.32 3.07 -4.36
N PRO A 33 16.50 4.14 -3.54
CA PRO A 33 16.68 4.01 -2.10
C PRO A 33 15.44 3.45 -1.38
N TRP A 34 14.29 3.41 -2.06
CA TRP A 34 13.02 2.93 -1.51
C TRP A 34 12.68 1.50 -1.93
N SER A 35 13.50 0.83 -2.74
CA SER A 35 13.18 -0.50 -3.27
C SER A 35 13.03 -1.58 -2.20
N SER A 36 13.72 -1.41 -1.07
CA SER A 36 13.62 -2.28 0.10
C SER A 36 12.68 -1.76 1.19
N VAL A 37 11.95 -0.68 0.93
CA VAL A 37 11.03 -0.06 1.90
C VAL A 37 9.59 -0.35 1.50
N LEU A 38 8.83 -0.96 2.42
CA LEU A 38 7.39 -1.10 2.31
C LEU A 38 6.72 0.01 3.12
N GLN A 39 5.97 0.87 2.45
CA GLN A 39 5.07 1.83 3.11
C GLN A 39 3.68 1.22 3.29
N ILE A 40 3.14 1.36 4.50
CA ILE A 40 1.82 0.88 4.89
C ILE A 40 1.03 2.06 5.44
N ILE A 41 -0.18 2.27 4.93
CA ILE A 41 -1.12 3.30 5.36
C ILE A 41 -2.30 2.63 6.06
N THR A 42 -2.64 3.10 7.25
CA THR A 42 -3.81 2.61 7.99
C THR A 42 -5.03 3.39 7.56
N CYS A 43 -6.05 2.71 7.02
CA CYS A 43 -7.33 3.36 6.71
C CYS A 43 -8.05 3.74 8.02
N GLN A 44 -8.48 4.99 8.13
CA GLN A 44 -9.18 5.47 9.34
C GLN A 44 -10.56 4.82 9.50
N THR A 45 -11.25 4.51 8.39
CA THR A 45 -12.63 3.99 8.43
C THR A 45 -12.72 2.49 8.69
N CYS A 46 -11.91 1.67 8.01
CA CYS A 46 -11.98 0.20 8.13
C CYS A 46 -10.82 -0.41 8.93
N HIS A 47 -9.89 0.43 9.42
CA HIS A 47 -8.72 0.06 10.23
C HIS A 47 -7.81 -1.00 9.59
N ARG A 48 -7.93 -1.22 8.27
CA ARG A 48 -7.06 -2.12 7.53
C ARG A 48 -5.73 -1.41 7.24
N LYS A 49 -4.65 -2.19 7.34
CA LYS A 49 -3.32 -1.83 6.89
C LYS A 49 -3.23 -2.05 5.38
N ILE A 50 -3.10 -0.96 4.64
CA ILE A 50 -3.11 -0.93 3.19
C ILE A 50 -1.68 -0.63 2.70
N PRO A 51 -1.09 -1.45 1.83
CA PRO A 51 0.14 -1.07 1.14
C PRO A 51 -0.04 0.26 0.38
N ALA A 52 0.88 1.21 0.55
CA ALA A 52 0.74 2.55 -0.02
C ALA A 52 0.56 2.53 -1.55
N HIS A 53 1.25 1.63 -2.26
CA HIS A 53 1.12 1.51 -3.71
C HIS A 53 -0.31 1.19 -4.17
N LEU A 54 -1.11 0.53 -3.34
CA LEU A 54 -2.53 0.29 -3.60
C LEU A 54 -3.40 1.48 -3.19
N GLY A 55 -3.12 2.06 -2.02
CA GLY A 55 -3.91 3.17 -1.47
C GLY A 55 -3.74 4.46 -2.28
N GLU A 56 -2.52 4.81 -2.60
CA GLU A 56 -2.15 6.02 -3.34
C GLU A 56 -2.14 5.80 -4.86
N ARG A 57 -2.30 4.55 -5.31
CA ARG A 57 -2.35 4.18 -6.74
C ARG A 57 -1.08 4.63 -7.48
N TRP A 58 0.07 4.19 -6.98
CA TRP A 58 1.36 4.42 -7.63
C TRP A 58 1.36 3.95 -9.08
N ASP A 59 2.26 4.51 -9.90
CA ASP A 59 2.39 4.20 -11.33
C ASP A 59 1.10 4.41 -12.14
N ASN A 60 0.26 5.37 -11.71
CA ASN A 60 -1.05 5.68 -12.32
C ASN A 60 -2.01 4.48 -12.39
N ARG A 61 -1.92 3.58 -11.40
CA ARG A 61 -2.81 2.42 -11.28
C ARG A 61 -4.28 2.86 -11.13
N SER A 62 -5.21 2.10 -11.71
CA SER A 62 -6.65 2.33 -11.50
C SER A 62 -7.09 1.88 -10.10
N ILE A 63 -8.20 2.42 -9.59
CA ILE A 63 -8.75 1.96 -8.30
C ILE A 63 -9.29 0.53 -8.41
N GLU A 64 -9.74 0.13 -9.59
CA GLU A 64 -10.20 -1.22 -9.91
C GLU A 64 -9.06 -2.23 -9.81
N ASP A 65 -7.89 -1.92 -10.39
CA ASP A 65 -6.69 -2.76 -10.30
C ASP A 65 -6.17 -2.86 -8.87
N ALA A 66 -6.20 -1.75 -8.12
CA ALA A 66 -5.82 -1.75 -6.72
C ALA A 66 -6.76 -2.62 -5.86
N LYS A 67 -8.07 -2.55 -6.11
CA LYS A 67 -9.08 -3.40 -5.46
C LYS A 67 -8.88 -4.89 -5.78
N LYS A 68 -8.58 -5.21 -7.03
CA LYS A 68 -8.33 -6.58 -7.48
C LYS A 68 -7.11 -7.17 -6.76
N GLU A 69 -5.98 -6.47 -6.78
CA GLU A 69 -4.77 -6.93 -6.09
C GLU A 69 -4.99 -7.04 -4.58
N TRP A 70 -5.69 -6.09 -3.97
CA TRP A 70 -6.06 -6.17 -2.55
C TRP A 70 -6.80 -7.47 -2.22
N ILE A 71 -7.80 -7.84 -3.02
CA ILE A 71 -8.60 -9.05 -2.80
C ILE A 71 -7.76 -10.32 -2.99
N GLU A 72 -6.92 -10.36 -4.04
CA GLU A 72 -6.14 -11.54 -4.41
C GLU A 72 -4.98 -11.80 -3.45
N GLN A 73 -4.28 -10.75 -3.00
CA GLN A 73 -2.99 -10.90 -2.30
C GLN A 73 -3.07 -10.57 -0.80
N PHE A 74 -3.97 -9.66 -0.39
CA PHE A 74 -3.91 -9.06 0.96
C PHE A 74 -5.14 -9.34 1.83
N LYS A 75 -6.35 -9.30 1.26
CA LYS A 75 -7.62 -9.33 2.00
C LYS A 75 -7.80 -10.57 2.86
N TYR A 76 -7.34 -11.72 2.36
CA TYR A 76 -7.46 -13.02 3.04
C TYR A 76 -6.12 -13.56 3.54
N TYR A 77 -5.09 -12.73 3.63
CA TYR A 77 -3.79 -13.17 4.11
C TYR A 77 -3.92 -13.75 5.53
N LYS A 78 -3.84 -15.07 5.62
CA LYS A 78 -3.68 -15.80 6.88
C LYS A 78 -2.19 -16.00 7.06
N LYS A 79 -1.65 -15.48 8.16
CA LYS A 79 -0.30 -15.79 8.62
C LYS A 79 -0.23 -17.32 8.78
N LYS A 80 0.55 -17.98 7.91
CA LYS A 80 0.87 -19.41 8.03
C LYS A 80 1.85 -19.61 9.18
#